data_AF-A0A1J3GS99-F1
#
_entry.id   AF-A0A1J3GS99-F1
#
_cell.length_a   1.000
_cell.length_b   1.000
_cell.length_c   1.000
_cell.angle_alpha   90.00
_cell.angle_beta   90.00
_cell.angle_gamma   90.00
#
_symmetry.space_group_name_H-M   'P 1'
#
loop_
_entity.id
_entity.type
_entity.pdbx_description
1 polymer ?
#
loop_
_entity_poly.entity_id
_entity_poly.type
_entity_poly.pdbx_seq_one_letter_code
_entity_poly.pdbx_strand_id
1 'polypeptide(L)'
;ETYEMNNPKLLMTFLPATGAHWAGKIGIKCPETGLEAELQLPSESFFSRFTGNNKRAIKGKIFESSSRKQLYEIFGHWDRTVTAKNLKT
;
A
#
# COMPACT_ATOMS: atom_id res chain seq x y z
N GLU A 1 14.64 -18.24 2.41
CA GLU A 1 13.90 -17.02 2.07
C GLU A 1 13.26 -16.43 3.31
N THR A 2 13.81 -15.32 3.79
CA THR A 2 13.32 -14.57 4.94
C THR A 2 12.82 -13.20 4.48
N TYR A 3 11.59 -12.83 4.86
CA TYR A 3 10.99 -11.55 4.51
C TYR A 3 10.87 -10.66 5.75
N GLU A 4 11.37 -9.44 5.66
CA GLU A 4 11.20 -8.40 6.68
C GLU A 4 10.10 -7.43 6.25
N MET A 5 9.17 -7.15 7.14
CA MET A 5 8.01 -6.29 6.89
C MET A 5 7.82 -5.31 8.05
N ASN A 6 7.46 -4.06 7.75
CA ASN A 6 7.01 -3.10 8.76
C ASN A 6 5.47 -3.08 8.86
N ASN A 7 4.96 -2.54 9.97
CA ASN A 7 3.52 -2.49 10.21
C ASN A 7 2.91 -1.16 9.74
N PRO A 8 1.73 -1.18 9.10
CA PRO A 8 0.95 0.03 8.86
C PRO A 8 0.45 0.62 10.19
N LYS A 9 0.12 1.91 10.18
CA LYS A 9 -0.44 2.60 11.35
C LYS A 9 -1.96 2.52 11.30
N LEU A 10 -2.58 2.17 12.43
CA LEU A 10 -4.02 2.28 12.60
C LEU A 10 -4.36 3.71 13.03
N LEU A 11 -5.17 4.42 12.25
CA LEU A 11 -5.64 5.75 12.56
C LEU A 11 -7.13 5.71 12.89
N MET A 12 -7.48 6.28 14.05
CA MET A 12 -8.87 6.50 14.44
C MET A 12 -9.23 7.97 14.22
N THR A 13 -10.26 8.20 13.43
CA THR A 13 -10.82 9.54 13.24
C THR A 13 -12.15 9.62 13.95
N PHE A 14 -12.41 10.68 14.70
CA PHE A 14 -13.60 10.81 15.55
C PHE A 14 -14.65 11.81 15.04
N LEU A 15 -14.32 12.66 14.04
CA LEU A 15 -15.21 13.70 13.51
C LEU A 15 -15.16 13.74 11.98
N PRO A 16 -16.28 13.97 11.25
CA PRO A 16 -17.68 14.01 11.71
C PRO A 16 -18.31 12.62 11.88
N ALA A 17 -17.60 11.56 11.48
CA ALA A 17 -17.98 10.17 11.71
C ALA A 17 -16.77 9.42 12.29
N THR A 18 -17.02 8.66 13.34
CA THR A 18 -16.02 7.77 13.94
C THR A 18 -15.67 6.65 12.97
N GLY A 19 -14.38 6.45 12.70
CA GLY A 19 -13.92 5.37 11.85
C GLY A 19 -12.45 5.05 12.07
N ALA A 20 -12.12 3.77 11.99
CA ALA A 20 -10.73 3.30 11.98
C ALA A 20 -10.31 3.01 10.53
N HIS A 21 -9.13 3.48 10.15
CA HIS A 21 -8.55 3.19 8.85
C HIS A 21 -7.05 2.93 8.97
N TRP A 22 -6.55 2.02 8.14
CA TRP A 22 -5.12 1.77 8.03
C TRP A 22 -4.48 2.83 7.15
N ALA A 23 -3.35 3.38 7.58
CA ALA A 23 -2.62 4.40 6.85
C ALA A 23 -1.10 4.21 6.98
N GLY A 24 -0.39 4.74 6.00
CA GLY A 24 1.07 4.78 6.00
C GLY A 24 1.70 3.86 4.96
N LYS A 25 3.03 3.79 5.02
CA LYS A 25 3.86 3.03 4.08
C LYS A 25 4.26 1.69 4.69
N ILE A 26 3.97 0.64 3.97
CA ILE A 26 4.41 -0.72 4.23
C ILE A 26 5.59 -1.02 3.28
N GLY A 27 6.73 -1.41 3.82
CA GLY A 27 7.88 -1.93 3.11
C GLY A 27 8.05 -3.40 3.46
N ILE A 28 8.12 -4.23 2.43
CA ILE A 28 8.45 -5.65 2.51
C ILE A 28 9.76 -5.83 1.76
N LYS A 29 10.78 -6.40 2.39
CA LYS A 29 12.08 -6.64 1.77
C LYS A 29 12.51 -8.08 1.99
N CYS A 30 13.12 -8.68 0.97
CA CYS A 30 13.78 -9.97 1.08
C CYS A 30 15.30 -9.76 0.91
N PRO A 31 16.10 -9.84 1.99
CA PRO A 31 17.54 -9.64 1.91
C PRO A 31 18.26 -10.66 1.02
N GLU A 32 17.71 -11.87 0.89
CA GLU A 32 18.31 -12.97 0.13
C GLU A 32 18.13 -12.83 -1.38
N THR A 33 16.94 -12.40 -1.84
CA THR A 33 16.62 -12.28 -3.27
C THR A 33 16.77 -10.86 -3.81
N GLY A 34 16.91 -9.86 -2.93
CA GLY A 34 16.98 -8.47 -3.32
C GLY A 34 15.66 -7.93 -3.88
N LEU A 35 14.53 -8.58 -3.62
CA LEU A 35 13.20 -8.06 -3.97
C LEU A 35 12.66 -7.16 -2.85
N GLU A 36 12.18 -5.98 -3.23
CA GLU A 36 11.53 -5.02 -2.35
C GLU A 36 10.12 -4.70 -2.88
N ALA A 37 9.16 -4.63 -1.97
CA ALA A 37 7.82 -4.16 -2.26
C ALA A 37 7.47 -2.99 -1.34
N GLU A 38 6.92 -1.94 -1.92
CA GLU A 38 6.40 -0.79 -1.20
C GLU A 38 4.90 -0.69 -1.45
N LEU A 39 4.11 -0.74 -0.39
CA LEU A 39 2.68 -0.49 -0.41
C LEU A 39 2.40 0.79 0.38
N GLN A 40 1.49 1.60 -0.14
CA GLN A 40 1.03 2.83 0.46
C GLN A 40 -0.48 2.73 0.64
N LEU A 41 -0.88 2.85 1.90
CA LEU A 41 -2.27 3.03 2.28
C LEU A 41 -2.51 4.53 2.37
N PRO A 42 -3.24 5.13 1.40
CA PRO A 42 -3.53 6.55 1.42
C PRO A 42 -4.34 6.88 2.67
N SER A 43 -3.83 7.82 3.46
CA SER A 43 -4.61 8.45 4.52
C SER A 43 -5.74 9.25 3.89
N GLU A 44 -6.94 9.24 4.49
CA GLU A 44 -8.03 10.08 4.01
C GLU A 44 -7.57 11.54 3.92
N SER A 45 -7.60 12.14 2.73
CA SER A 45 -7.54 13.59 2.59
C SER A 45 -8.91 14.15 2.97
N PHE A 46 -8.97 15.35 3.56
CA PHE A 46 -10.21 16.02 3.96
C PHE A 46 -11.29 16.00 2.86
N PHE A 47 -10.91 16.02 1.59
CA PHE A 47 -11.81 15.96 0.44
C PHE A 47 -12.31 14.55 0.07
N SER A 48 -11.55 13.48 0.35
CA SER A 48 -11.99 12.10 0.03
C SER A 48 -13.09 11.58 0.95
N ARG A 49 -13.36 12.31 2.05
CA ARG A 49 -14.43 12.02 3.00
C ARG A 49 -15.83 12.18 2.38
N PHE A 50 -15.98 13.03 1.38
CA PHE A 50 -17.26 13.30 0.71
C PHE A 50 -17.58 12.33 -0.44
N THR A 51 -16.59 11.63 -0.99
CA THR A 51 -16.77 10.74 -2.14
C THR A 51 -16.89 9.26 -1.80
N GLY A 52 -16.83 8.88 -0.50
CA GLY A 52 -17.19 7.56 0.03
C GLY A 52 -16.35 6.36 -0.42
N ASN A 53 -15.62 6.45 -1.54
CA ASN A 53 -15.13 5.29 -2.27
C ASN A 53 -13.64 4.98 -2.04
N ASN A 54 -12.85 5.91 -1.48
CA ASN A 54 -11.38 5.77 -1.45
C ASN A 54 -10.79 5.34 -0.09
N LYS A 55 -11.61 5.05 0.92
CA LYS A 55 -11.15 4.76 2.30
C LYS A 55 -10.28 3.51 2.46
N ARG A 56 -10.25 2.66 1.43
CA ARG A 56 -9.60 1.34 1.45
C ARG A 56 -8.70 1.10 0.24
N ALA A 57 -8.39 2.16 -0.49
CA ALA A 57 -7.49 2.07 -1.62
C ALA A 57 -6.11 1.60 -1.13
N ILE A 58 -5.40 0.87 -1.98
CA ILE A 58 -4.00 0.53 -1.81
C ILE A 58 -3.28 0.83 -3.12
N LYS A 59 -2.09 1.40 -3.02
CA LYS A 59 -1.19 1.60 -4.15
C LYS A 59 0.18 1.08 -3.76
N GLY A 60 0.95 0.61 -4.73
CA GLY A 60 2.28 0.12 -4.43
C GLY A 60 3.03 -0.33 -5.65
N LYS A 61 4.21 -0.87 -5.39
CA LYS A 61 5.13 -1.31 -6.42
C LYS A 61 6.02 -2.42 -5.87
N ILE A 62 6.38 -3.35 -6.75
CA ILE A 62 7.43 -4.33 -6.51
C ILE A 62 8.60 -3.96 -7.40
N PHE A 63 9.79 -3.91 -6.84
CA PHE A 63 11.00 -3.55 -7.54
C PHE A 63 12.19 -4.36 -7.04
N GLU A 64 13.23 -4.41 -7.87
CA GLU A 64 14.50 -5.01 -7.49
C GLU A 64 15.34 -3.98 -6.71
N SER A 65 15.88 -4.37 -5.57
CA SER A 65 16.56 -3.48 -4.62
C SER A 65 17.85 -2.91 -5.18
N SER A 66 18.60 -3.72 -5.94
CA SER A 66 19.88 -3.35 -6.54
C SER A 66 19.74 -2.33 -7.67
N SER A 67 18.82 -2.57 -8.60
CA SER A 67 18.61 -1.73 -9.79
C SER A 67 17.53 -0.67 -9.61
N ARG A 68 16.75 -0.74 -8.52
CA ARG A 68 15.49 0.00 -8.30
C ARG A 68 14.50 -0.16 -9.46
N LYS A 69 14.65 -1.18 -10.30
CA LYS A 69 13.79 -1.43 -11.45
C LYS A 69 12.44 -1.91 -10.98
N GLN A 70 11.39 -1.16 -11.30
CA GLN A 70 10.02 -1.55 -11.01
C GLN A 70 9.60 -2.72 -11.91
N LEU A 71 9.12 -3.79 -11.29
CA LEU A 71 8.68 -5.01 -11.94
C LEU A 71 7.15 -5.05 -12.04
N TYR A 72 6.48 -4.61 -10.97
CA TYR A 72 5.03 -4.57 -10.88
C TYR A 72 4.53 -3.27 -10.28
N GLU A 73 3.35 -2.86 -10.72
CA GLU A 73 2.54 -1.82 -10.09
C GLU A 73 1.34 -2.48 -9.40
N ILE A 74 1.12 -2.16 -8.13
CA ILE A 74 0.03 -2.69 -7.31
C ILE A 74 -0.99 -1.59 -7.11
N PHE A 75 -2.26 -1.88 -7.36
CA PHE A 75 -3.37 -0.96 -7.10
C PHE A 75 -4.66 -1.70 -6.81
N GLY A 76 -5.60 -1.04 -6.15
CA GLY A 76 -6.94 -1.57 -5.90
C GLY A 76 -7.43 -1.22 -4.51
N HIS A 77 -8.19 -2.12 -3.90
CA HIS A 77 -8.73 -1.99 -2.56
C HIS A 77 -8.32 -3.17 -1.69
N TRP A 78 -7.71 -2.90 -0.53
CA TRP A 78 -7.14 -3.96 0.33
C TRP A 78 -8.21 -4.90 0.92
N ASP A 79 -9.46 -4.46 1.00
CA ASP A 79 -10.61 -5.23 1.50
C ASP A 79 -11.41 -5.94 0.40
N ARG A 80 -11.07 -5.71 -0.88
CA ARG A 80 -11.76 -6.27 -2.03
C ARG A 80 -10.75 -6.88 -2.99
N THR A 81 -10.51 -6.20 -4.11
CA THR A 81 -9.65 -6.66 -5.18
C THR A 81 -8.38 -5.83 -5.22
N VAL A 82 -7.24 -6.52 -5.23
CA VAL A 82 -5.93 -5.94 -5.47
C VAL A 82 -5.39 -6.52 -6.76
N THR A 83 -4.92 -5.65 -7.65
CA THR A 83 -4.36 -6.01 -8.96
C THR A 83 -2.87 -5.70 -8.97
N ALA A 84 -2.08 -6.62 -9.54
CA ALA A 84 -0.67 -6.41 -9.84
C ALA A 84 -0.47 -6.36 -11.35
N LYS A 85 -0.15 -5.19 -11.89
CA LYS A 85 0.17 -5.00 -13.30
C LYS A 85 1.66 -5.24 -13.52
N ASN A 86 1.97 -6.15 -14.42
CA ASN A 86 3.35 -6.39 -14.87
C ASN A 86 3.81 -5.21 -15.75
N LEU A 87 5.00 -4.69 -15.47
CA LEU A 87 5.61 -3.60 -16.25
C LEU A 87 6.72 -4.08 -17.19
N LYS A 88 7.03 -5.38 -17.20
CA LYS A 88 7.99 -6.00 -18.13
C LYS A 88 7.36 -6.44 -19.45
N THR A 89 6.05 -6.35 -19.59
CA THR A 89 5.31 -6.65 -20.82
C THR A 89 5.10 -5.37 -21.61
#